data_AF-A0A553USB3-F1
#
_entry.id   AF-A0A553USB3-F1
#
_cell.length_a   1.000
_cell.length_b   1.000
_cell.length_c   1.000
_cell.angle_alpha   90.00
_cell.angle_beta   90.00
_cell.angle_gamma   90.00
#
_symmetry.space_group_name_H-M   'P 1'
#
loop_
_entity.id
_entity.type
_entity.pdbx_description
1 polymer ?
#
loop_
_entity_poly.entity_id
_entity_poly.type
_entity_poly.pdbx_seq_one_letter_code
_entity_poly.pdbx_strand_id
1 'polypeptide(L)'
;MRLLREAHEFEYRDAAGIDRSGRADIWEVSSGERAVLVLRGLDGRGAGGERLNLLEQAGQARSYLSHSWLPFLVPHAQLDVLILHPGLNGKPRALSLPSGA
;
A
#
# COMPACT_ATOMS: atom_id res chain seq x y z
N MET A 1 -11.03 10.58 -11.44
CA MET A 1 -10.62 9.75 -10.27
C MET A 1 -11.58 10.03 -9.14
N ARG A 2 -11.98 9.01 -8.38
CA ARG A 2 -12.90 9.13 -7.24
C ARG A 2 -12.28 8.47 -6.01
N LEU A 3 -12.22 9.18 -4.89
CA LEU A 3 -11.79 8.60 -3.62
C LEU A 3 -12.88 7.69 -3.07
N LEU A 4 -12.59 6.40 -2.93
CA LEU A 4 -13.52 5.41 -2.37
C LEU A 4 -13.39 5.31 -0.86
N ARG A 5 -12.16 5.42 -0.36
CA ARG A 5 -11.82 5.25 1.05
C ARG A 5 -10.56 6.04 1.35
N GLU A 6 -10.61 6.82 2.41
CA GLU A 6 -9.52 7.70 2.85
C GLU A 6 -8.96 7.21 4.18
N ALA A 7 -7.64 7.27 4.33
CA ALA A 7 -6.89 7.07 5.56
C ALA A 7 -7.32 5.84 6.38
N HIS A 8 -7.73 4.77 5.69
CA HIS A 8 -8.22 3.58 6.36
C HIS A 8 -7.10 2.88 7.08
N GLU A 9 -7.21 2.81 8.39
CA GLU A 9 -6.28 2.10 9.24
C GLU A 9 -6.51 0.59 9.13
N PHE A 10 -5.42 -0.15 9.03
CA PHE A 10 -5.44 -1.60 8.98
C PHE A 10 -4.22 -2.16 9.72
N GLU A 11 -4.36 -3.40 10.18
CA GLU A 11 -3.26 -4.17 10.75
C GLU A 11 -2.89 -5.29 9.78
N TYR A 12 -1.59 -5.57 9.68
CA TYR A 12 -1.06 -6.66 8.88
C TYR A 12 0.14 -7.26 9.58
N ARG A 13 0.46 -8.51 9.25
CA ARG A 13 1.64 -9.18 9.80
C ARG A 13 2.80 -9.07 8.82
N ASP A 14 3.96 -8.64 9.29
CA ASP A 14 5.16 -8.58 8.46
C ASP A 14 5.82 -9.96 8.26
N ALA A 15 6.87 -10.02 7.45
CA ALA A 15 7.59 -11.27 7.16
C ALA A 15 8.25 -11.89 8.40
N ALA A 16 8.49 -11.13 9.47
CA ALA A 16 9.01 -11.63 10.74
C ALA A 16 7.91 -12.10 11.70
N GLY A 17 6.64 -12.04 11.28
CA GLY A 17 5.50 -12.41 12.11
C GLY A 17 5.07 -11.32 13.08
N ILE A 18 5.58 -10.10 12.95
CA ILE A 18 5.25 -8.98 13.83
C ILE A 18 4.03 -8.26 13.29
N ASP A 19 3.08 -7.97 14.17
CA ASP A 19 1.90 -7.19 13.82
C ASP A 19 2.30 -5.72 13.62
N ARG A 20 1.90 -5.17 12.49
CA ARG A 20 2.18 -3.80 12.03
C ARG A 20 0.88 -3.11 11.69
N SER A 21 0.89 -1.79 11.74
CA SER A 21 -0.23 -0.96 11.33
C SER A 21 0.14 -0.15 10.10
N GLY A 22 -0.84 0.08 9.24
CA GLY A 22 -0.71 0.92 8.05
C GLY A 22 -1.96 1.75 7.81
N ARG A 23 -1.85 2.69 6.88
CA ARG A 23 -2.99 3.47 6.38
C ARG A 23 -3.10 3.33 4.86
N ALA A 24 -4.32 3.23 4.37
CA ALA A 24 -4.62 3.09 2.96
C ALA A 24 -5.61 4.15 2.47
N ASP A 25 -5.30 4.79 1.35
CA ASP A 25 -6.30 5.48 0.53
C ASP A 25 -6.56 4.67 -0.73
N ILE A 26 -7.78 4.71 -1.23
CA ILE A 26 -8.13 4.08 -2.51
C ILE A 26 -8.85 5.03 -3.41
N TRP A 27 -8.31 5.10 -4.61
CA TRP A 27 -8.82 5.91 -5.69
C TRP A 27 -9.28 5.01 -6.81
N GLU A 28 -10.54 5.13 -7.19
CA GLU A 28 -11.06 4.55 -8.41
C GLU A 28 -10.71 5.43 -9.61
N VAL A 29 -10.33 4.78 -10.70
CA VAL A 29 -9.97 5.38 -11.98
C VAL A 29 -10.78 4.70 -13.08
N SER A 30 -11.12 5.44 -14.15
CA SER A 30 -11.79 4.90 -15.34
C SER A 30 -13.03 4.04 -15.03
N SER A 31 -13.95 4.57 -14.21
CA SER A 31 -15.24 3.92 -13.91
C SER A 31 -15.14 2.48 -13.38
N GLY A 32 -14.07 2.15 -12.64
CA GLY A 32 -13.91 0.86 -11.96
C GLY A 32 -12.96 -0.12 -12.65
N GLU A 33 -12.44 0.20 -13.84
CA GLU A 33 -11.45 -0.64 -14.54
C GLU A 33 -10.07 -0.62 -13.85
N ARG A 34 -9.75 0.48 -13.18
CA ARG A 34 -8.46 0.69 -12.51
C ARG A 34 -8.64 1.29 -11.13
N ALA A 35 -7.75 0.95 -10.22
CA ALA A 35 -7.71 1.53 -8.89
C ALA A 35 -6.27 1.80 -8.47
N VAL A 36 -6.08 2.85 -7.68
CA VAL A 36 -4.79 3.18 -7.05
C VAL A 36 -4.95 3.02 -5.55
N LEU A 37 -4.18 2.10 -4.97
CA LEU A 37 -4.01 1.93 -3.54
C LEU A 37 -2.79 2.73 -3.08
N VAL A 38 -2.99 3.69 -2.19
CA VAL A 38 -1.92 4.49 -1.61
C VAL A 38 -1.69 4.03 -0.18
N LEU A 39 -0.55 3.38 0.07
CA LEU A 39 -0.11 2.93 1.38
C LEU A 39 0.71 4.02 2.09
N ARG A 40 0.47 4.20 3.38
CA ARG A 40 1.15 5.16 4.25
C ARG A 40 1.46 4.53 5.59
N GLY A 41 2.46 5.07 6.28
CA GLY A 41 2.81 4.65 7.65
C GLY A 41 3.50 3.29 7.73
N LEU A 42 3.99 2.76 6.61
CA LEU A 42 4.78 1.53 6.61
C LEU A 42 6.17 1.80 7.20
N ASP A 43 6.67 0.88 8.03
CA ASP A 43 7.98 0.98 8.65
C ASP A 43 9.07 0.52 7.67
N GLY A 44 9.84 1.48 7.13
CA GLY A 44 10.97 1.18 6.26
C GLY A 44 12.26 0.79 7.00
N ARG A 45 12.29 0.78 8.33
CA ARG A 45 13.51 0.53 9.10
C ARG A 45 13.82 -0.96 9.15
N GLY A 46 15.06 -1.34 8.86
CA GLY A 46 15.48 -2.75 8.86
C GLY A 46 16.81 -2.98 8.12
N ALA A 47 17.31 -4.22 8.16
CA ALA A 47 18.50 -4.64 7.43
C ALA A 47 18.21 -4.76 5.92
N GLY A 48 19.07 -4.23 5.05
CA GLY A 48 18.87 -4.28 3.58
C GLY A 48 18.51 -2.94 2.92
N GLY A 49 18.38 -1.87 3.71
CA GLY A 49 18.13 -0.51 3.23
C GLY A 49 16.65 -0.15 3.16
N GLU A 50 16.34 1.11 3.43
CA GLU A 50 14.96 1.60 3.66
C GLU A 50 14.00 1.27 2.52
N ARG A 51 14.46 1.42 1.27
CA ARG A 51 13.65 1.17 0.09
C ARG A 51 13.23 -0.29 -0.03
N LEU A 52 14.13 -1.24 0.23
CA LEU A 52 13.84 -2.67 0.09
C LEU A 52 12.81 -3.08 1.15
N ASN A 53 13.03 -2.66 2.39
CA ASN A 53 12.10 -2.93 3.49
C ASN A 53 10.71 -2.35 3.21
N LEU A 54 10.63 -1.11 2.70
CA LEU A 54 9.34 -0.51 2.33
C LEU A 54 8.61 -1.33 1.27
N LEU A 55 9.31 -1.88 0.27
CA LEU A 55 8.71 -2.72 -0.76
C LEU A 55 8.23 -4.07 -0.20
N GLU A 56 9.01 -4.69 0.69
CA GLU A 56 8.60 -5.93 1.37
C GLU A 56 7.37 -5.72 2.26
N GLN A 57 7.38 -4.67 3.08
CA GLN A 57 6.25 -4.29 3.92
C GLN A 57 5.00 -3.97 3.09
N ALA A 58 5.17 -3.26 1.98
CA ALA A 58 4.08 -2.97 1.06
C ALA A 58 3.53 -4.23 0.38
N GLY A 59 4.39 -5.21 0.09
CA GLY A 59 3.98 -6.53 -0.40
C GLY A 59 3.09 -7.27 0.61
N GLN A 60 3.49 -7.29 1.88
CA GLN A 60 2.70 -7.91 2.95
C GLN A 60 1.37 -7.18 3.20
N ALA A 61 1.40 -5.84 3.26
CA ALA A 61 0.21 -5.01 3.39
C ALA A 61 -0.76 -5.24 2.21
N ARG A 62 -0.26 -5.24 0.96
CA ARG A 62 -1.07 -5.55 -0.23
C ARG A 62 -1.67 -6.95 -0.15
N SER A 63 -0.89 -7.94 0.28
CA SER A 63 -1.37 -9.32 0.42
C SER A 63 -2.53 -9.40 1.41
N TYR A 64 -2.38 -8.80 2.59
CA TYR A 64 -3.46 -8.71 3.58
C TYR A 64 -4.69 -7.99 3.03
N LEU A 65 -4.50 -6.84 2.40
CA LEU A 65 -5.60 -6.03 1.86
C LEU A 65 -6.37 -6.76 0.75
N SER A 66 -5.66 -7.54 -0.07
CA SER A 66 -6.23 -8.36 -1.15
C SER A 66 -7.15 -9.48 -0.62
N HIS A 67 -6.94 -9.92 0.63
CA HIS A 67 -7.75 -10.94 1.28
C HIS A 67 -8.74 -10.39 2.32
N SER A 68 -8.77 -9.07 2.50
CA SER A 68 -9.73 -8.41 3.40
C SER A 68 -10.76 -7.67 2.58
N TRP A 69 -10.69 -6.34 2.54
CA TRP A 69 -11.79 -5.51 2.05
C TRP A 69 -11.61 -5.02 0.60
N LEU A 70 -10.41 -5.13 0.00
CA LEU A 70 -10.17 -4.71 -1.39
C LEU A 70 -11.11 -5.39 -2.40
N PRO A 71 -11.36 -6.71 -2.35
CA PRO A 71 -12.24 -7.38 -3.30
C PRO A 71 -13.67 -6.84 -3.29
N PHE A 72 -14.13 -6.24 -2.20
CA PHE A 72 -15.47 -5.68 -2.11
C PHE A 72 -15.55 -4.22 -2.56
N LEU A 73 -14.45 -3.46 -2.52
CA LEU A 73 -14.42 -2.06 -2.95
C LEU A 73 -14.04 -1.91 -4.43
N VAL A 74 -13.13 -2.76 -4.93
CA VAL A 74 -12.59 -2.68 -6.29
C VAL A 74 -12.45 -4.07 -6.93
N PRO A 75 -13.55 -4.86 -7.01
CA PRO A 75 -13.52 -6.29 -7.37
C PRO A 75 -12.87 -6.62 -8.72
N HIS A 76 -12.97 -5.72 -9.69
CA HIS A 76 -12.55 -5.94 -11.07
C HIS A 76 -11.46 -4.98 -11.54
N ALA A 77 -10.95 -4.15 -10.63
CA ALA A 77 -10.00 -3.12 -10.99
C ALA A 77 -8.58 -3.68 -11.09
N GLN A 78 -7.86 -3.30 -12.13
CA GLN A 78 -6.40 -3.42 -12.12
C GLN A 78 -5.84 -2.47 -11.06
N LEU A 79 -5.14 -3.03 -10.07
CA LEU A 79 -4.68 -2.32 -8.89
C LEU A 79 -3.22 -1.87 -9.04
N ASP A 80 -3.00 -0.56 -9.10
CA ASP A 80 -1.69 0.06 -8.94
C ASP A 80 -1.46 0.39 -7.45
N VAL A 81 -0.25 0.14 -6.94
CA VAL A 81 0.06 0.37 -5.51
C VAL A 81 1.19 1.38 -5.39
N LEU A 82 0.90 2.47 -4.67
CA LEU A 82 1.85 3.53 -4.34
C LEU A 82 2.13 3.53 -2.84
N ILE A 83 3.39 3.71 -2.48
CA ILE A 83 3.87 3.76 -1.09
C ILE A 83 4.34 5.17 -0.83
N LEU A 84 3.63 5.91 0.01
CA LEU A 84 4.06 7.22 0.47
C LEU A 84 4.94 7.08 1.70
N HIS A 85 6.14 7.61 1.60
CA HIS A 85 7.13 7.59 2.67
C HIS A 85 7.82 8.96 2.80
N PRO A 86 8.40 9.28 3.98
CA PRO A 86 9.24 10.47 4.13
C PRO A 86 10.45 10.41 3.19
N GLY A 87 10.72 11.48 2.45
CA GLY A 87 11.98 11.65 1.72
C GLY A 87 13.08 12.28 2.58
N LEU A 88 14.31 12.32 2.04
CA LEU A 88 15.52 12.83 2.71
C LEU A 88 15.38 14.23 3.36
N ASN A 89 14.47 15.08 2.86
CA ASN A 89 14.25 16.44 3.38
C ASN A 89 12.85 16.62 4.00
N GLY A 90 12.23 15.53 4.48
CA GLY A 90 10.86 15.54 5.00
C GLY A 90 9.76 15.72 3.93
N LYS A 91 10.14 16.01 2.67
CA LYS A 91 9.19 16.05 1.55
C LYS A 91 8.69 14.63 1.25
N PRO A 92 7.37 14.41 1.16
CA PRO A 92 6.83 13.10 0.81
C PRO A 92 7.36 12.62 -0.54
N ARG A 93 7.64 11.32 -0.61
CA ARG A 93 8.03 10.60 -1.82
C ARG A 93 7.10 9.41 -2.01
N ALA A 94 6.92 9.03 -3.26
CA ALA A 94 6.11 7.88 -3.65
C ALA A 94 7.02 6.84 -4.30
N LEU A 95 6.84 5.59 -3.90
CA LEU A 95 7.39 4.42 -4.58
C LEU A 95 6.24 3.63 -5.19
N SER A 96 6.39 3.20 -6.44
CA SER A 96 5.48 2.21 -7.00
C SER A 96 5.92 0.84 -6.53
N LEU A 97 5.00 0.06 -5.97
CA LEU A 97 5.23 -1.37 -5.80
C LEU A 97 5.09 -1.98 -7.20
N PRO A 98 6.11 -2.67 -7.71
CA PRO A 98 5.99 -3.33 -9.00
C PRO A 98 4.78 -4.25 -8.99
N SER A 99 3.95 -4.15 -10.02
CA SER A 99 2.97 -5.17 -10.35
C SER A 99 3.75 -6.44 -10.75
N GLY A 100 4.22 -7.19 -9.74
CA GLY A 100 4.94 -8.43 -9.95
C GLY A 100 4.12 -9.42 -10.78
N ALA A 101 4.84 -10.07 -11.70
CA ALA A 101 4.43 -11.00 -12.75
C ALA A 101 3.53 -12.17 -12.33
#